data_AF-A0A4Q9H850-F1
#
_entry.id   AF-A0A4Q9H850-F1
#
_cell.length_a   1.000
_cell.length_b   1.000
_cell.length_c   1.000
_cell.angle_alpha   90.00
_cell.angle_beta   90.00
_cell.angle_gamma   90.00
#
_symmetry.space_group_name_H-M   'P 1'
#
loop_
_entity.id
_entity.type
_entity.pdbx_description
1 polymer ?
#
loop_
_entity_poly.entity_id
_entity_poly.type
_entity_poly.pdbx_seq_one_letter_code
_entity_poly.pdbx_strand_id
1 'polypeptide(L)'
;MEKTIIINIGNTIIHIEESAYELLKAYLNEVKQYFANHADDLEIVTDIENRIAELLTEQLEEQKKQVVDSANVNSVIAQMGKVQDFDTVEEGEEEPVINNNYQYQYTEKKLYRDMDDRVVAGVCAGIAHYVNADPKWIRLATLLISFAGGFGLLVYAILWIIMPKAKSRIERMEMKGEPANLQGFQKNLDEELQAVKERLGEVNKHAQPIFARLGNFIGEFFEWLGRFISGTGKVIFKVIAGFIVVFGVLFLITLIIGTAAFQGFWDASIYEYFPFSIINEGNRGAILFGAFIVCFVPILALVLFSIRVAFNRQAINKTLSFALLIIWLAGVAITGYQAAKISSEFKQHAELTQTTDLKAHPVYTINIDKSKYFSKEDSVAYHIDANNRHQIVVDDFEDGPFVSPNHIRIDINKSETGITRLTQKYESQGKTFQSALQNAQNISYNYVMKDSELIFSPRFQLRKGTIWRNQEVRLNLEIPVGTKVILKEDSYRYVNNYGTWDCGEKEGDKNDYTSWIMTEDGLKCIAQLKEEALKKQKLKGELFDLELLKKSKPTDTIYQDSVSNRIREVKEELGIATE
;
A
#
# COMPACT_ATOMS: atom_id res chain seq x y z
N MET A 1 -18.53 -4.16 -75.31
CA MET A 1 -18.07 -4.67 -74.01
C MET A 1 -16.73 -4.02 -73.78
N GLU A 2 -16.66 -3.08 -72.84
CA GLU A 2 -15.39 -2.46 -72.48
C GLU A 2 -14.51 -3.46 -71.75
N LYS A 3 -13.21 -3.30 -71.89
CA LYS A 3 -12.24 -4.19 -71.25
C LYS A 3 -12.15 -3.83 -69.77
N THR A 4 -12.26 -4.82 -68.89
CA THR A 4 -12.08 -4.63 -67.45
C THR A 4 -10.64 -4.89 -67.05
N ILE A 5 -10.08 -3.98 -66.26
CA ILE A 5 -8.72 -4.02 -65.72
C ILE A 5 -8.80 -4.17 -64.20
N ILE A 6 -7.88 -4.92 -63.62
CA ILE A 6 -7.73 -5.02 -62.16
C ILE A 6 -6.64 -4.04 -61.75
N ILE A 7 -6.96 -3.11 -60.87
CA ILE A 7 -6.02 -2.13 -60.34
C ILE A 7 -5.95 -2.22 -58.82
N ASN A 8 -4.82 -1.81 -58.27
CA ASN A 8 -4.64 -1.60 -56.84
C ASN A 8 -4.51 -0.10 -56.58
N ILE A 9 -5.43 0.46 -55.79
CA ILE A 9 -5.44 1.86 -55.37
C ILE A 9 -5.66 1.89 -53.86
N GLY A 10 -4.82 2.60 -53.12
CA GLY A 10 -4.97 2.70 -51.67
C GLY A 10 -5.02 1.33 -50.96
N ASN A 11 -4.17 0.39 -51.41
CA ASN A 11 -4.12 -0.98 -50.91
C ASN A 11 -5.42 -1.80 -51.09
N THR A 12 -6.32 -1.36 -51.98
CA THR A 12 -7.62 -1.99 -52.29
C THR A 12 -7.63 -2.43 -53.76
N ILE A 13 -8.04 -3.68 -54.00
CA ILE A 13 -8.14 -4.25 -55.35
C ILE A 13 -9.54 -3.98 -55.89
N ILE A 14 -9.62 -3.25 -57.00
CA ILE A 14 -10.89 -2.93 -57.67
C ILE A 14 -10.86 -3.33 -59.14
N HIS A 15 -12.03 -3.77 -59.63
CA HIS A 15 -12.27 -4.04 -61.05
C HIS A 15 -12.83 -2.77 -61.70
N ILE A 16 -12.16 -2.26 -62.74
CA ILE A 16 -12.49 -0.98 -63.38
C ILE A 16 -12.53 -1.13 -64.90
N GLU A 17 -13.46 -0.44 -65.57
CA GLU A 17 -13.48 -0.36 -67.04
C GLU A 17 -12.28 0.43 -67.58
N GLU A 18 -11.82 0.10 -68.79
CA GLU A 18 -10.65 0.74 -69.41
C GLU A 18 -10.82 2.27 -69.55
N SER A 19 -12.00 2.75 -69.95
CA SER A 19 -12.31 4.18 -70.01
C SER A 19 -12.31 4.88 -68.65
N ALA A 20 -12.85 4.21 -67.62
CA ALA A 20 -12.86 4.71 -66.25
C ALA A 20 -11.44 4.74 -65.64
N TYR A 21 -10.61 3.76 -65.97
CA TYR A 21 -9.21 3.69 -65.55
C TYR A 21 -8.38 4.84 -66.11
N GLU A 22 -8.52 5.16 -67.40
CA GLU A 22 -7.82 6.29 -68.01
C GLU A 22 -8.18 7.62 -67.33
N LEU A 23 -9.46 7.81 -67.02
CA LEU A 23 -9.97 8.99 -66.33
C LEU A 23 -9.41 9.09 -64.90
N LEU A 24 -9.48 8.01 -64.13
CA LEU A 24 -8.94 7.95 -62.77
C LEU A 24 -7.42 8.17 -62.76
N LYS A 25 -6.69 7.56 -63.71
CA LYS A 25 -5.24 7.70 -63.84
C LYS A 25 -4.83 9.14 -64.15
N ALA A 26 -5.56 9.81 -65.04
CA ALA A 26 -5.32 11.23 -65.35
C ALA A 26 -5.50 12.09 -64.09
N TYR A 27 -6.60 11.91 -63.38
CA TYR A 27 -6.90 12.63 -62.14
C TYR A 27 -5.85 12.38 -61.03
N LEU A 28 -5.47 11.12 -60.78
CA LEU A 28 -4.44 10.79 -59.78
C LEU A 28 -3.07 11.37 -60.14
N ASN A 29 -2.72 11.43 -61.43
CA ASN A 29 -1.47 12.05 -61.87
C ASN A 29 -1.47 13.57 -61.63
N GLU A 30 -2.60 14.25 -61.86
CA GLU A 30 -2.76 15.68 -61.55
C GLU A 30 -2.59 15.95 -60.05
N VAL A 31 -3.27 15.16 -59.22
CA VAL A 31 -3.15 15.24 -57.75
C VAL A 31 -1.71 15.01 -57.30
N LYS A 32 -1.06 13.94 -57.81
CA LYS A 32 0.34 13.64 -57.51
C LYS A 32 1.26 14.79 -57.88
N GLN A 33 1.10 15.35 -59.08
CA GLN A 33 1.95 16.44 -59.56
C GLN A 33 1.80 17.72 -58.71
N TYR A 34 0.61 17.99 -58.19
CA TYR A 34 0.35 19.14 -57.31
C TYR A 34 1.00 18.99 -55.93
N PHE A 35 0.84 17.82 -55.30
CA PHE A 35 1.40 17.57 -53.96
C PHE A 35 2.90 17.20 -53.97
N ALA A 36 3.46 16.82 -55.13
CA ALA A 36 4.87 16.44 -55.34
C ALA A 36 5.93 17.44 -54.84
N ASN A 37 5.57 18.72 -54.74
CA ASN A 37 6.50 19.79 -54.36
C ASN A 37 6.53 20.09 -52.85
N HIS A 38 5.76 19.36 -52.03
CA HIS A 38 5.64 19.60 -50.59
C HIS A 38 6.40 18.54 -49.77
N ALA A 39 6.89 18.91 -48.58
CA ALA A 39 7.80 18.08 -47.78
C ALA A 39 7.22 16.74 -47.26
N ASP A 40 5.90 16.53 -47.36
CA ASP A 40 5.16 15.35 -46.89
C ASP A 40 4.38 14.62 -48.02
N ASP A 41 4.85 14.79 -49.26
CA ASP A 41 4.23 14.34 -50.53
C ASP A 41 3.65 12.91 -50.52
N LEU A 42 4.38 11.94 -49.98
CA LEU A 42 4.01 10.53 -50.09
C LEU A 42 2.83 10.12 -49.19
N GLU A 43 2.68 10.73 -48.02
CA GLU A 43 1.58 10.39 -47.09
C GLU A 43 0.25 10.96 -47.58
N ILE A 44 0.26 12.22 -48.05
CA ILE A 44 -0.93 12.93 -48.52
C ILE A 44 -1.53 12.25 -49.75
N VAL A 45 -0.70 11.90 -50.74
CA VAL A 45 -1.14 11.20 -51.93
C VAL A 45 -1.70 9.82 -51.58
N THR A 46 -1.05 9.10 -50.66
CA THR A 46 -1.51 7.78 -50.22
C THR A 46 -2.87 7.87 -49.50
N ASP A 47 -3.07 8.87 -48.64
CA ASP A 47 -4.35 9.11 -47.97
C ASP A 47 -5.46 9.47 -48.97
N ILE A 48 -5.17 10.32 -49.96
CA ILE A 48 -6.11 10.63 -51.03
C ILE A 48 -6.48 9.39 -51.84
N GLU A 49 -5.51 8.54 -52.20
CA GLU A 49 -5.77 7.26 -52.88
C GLU A 49 -6.63 6.31 -52.04
N ASN A 50 -6.36 6.20 -50.73
CA ASN A 50 -7.17 5.41 -49.80
C ASN A 50 -8.61 5.93 -49.73
N ARG A 51 -8.81 7.24 -49.69
CA ARG A 51 -10.18 7.84 -49.69
C ARG A 51 -10.91 7.58 -50.99
N ILE A 52 -10.23 7.71 -52.12
CA ILE A 52 -10.80 7.42 -53.44
C ILE A 52 -11.20 5.94 -53.53
N ALA A 53 -10.35 5.03 -53.03
CA ALA A 53 -10.66 3.61 -52.93
C ALA A 53 -11.89 3.33 -52.05
N GLU A 54 -11.99 4.00 -50.89
CA GLU A 54 -13.14 3.91 -49.97
C GLU A 54 -14.44 4.35 -50.66
N LEU A 55 -14.46 5.54 -51.27
CA LEU A 55 -15.64 6.09 -51.95
C LEU A 55 -16.08 5.24 -53.15
N LEU A 56 -15.13 4.72 -53.94
CA LEU A 56 -15.45 3.82 -55.05
C LEU A 56 -16.05 2.51 -54.55
N THR A 57 -15.54 1.96 -53.46
CA THR A 57 -16.04 0.71 -52.87
C THR A 57 -17.44 0.91 -52.27
N GLU A 58 -17.65 2.00 -51.55
CA GLU A 58 -18.96 2.38 -50.99
C GLU A 58 -20.02 2.52 -52.10
N GLN A 59 -19.71 3.21 -53.20
CA GLN A 59 -20.63 3.35 -54.33
C GLN A 59 -20.95 2.01 -55.03
N LEU A 60 -19.97 1.10 -55.12
CA LEU A 60 -20.20 -0.25 -55.67
C LEU A 60 -21.15 -1.06 -54.80
N GLU A 61 -21.00 -1.00 -53.47
CA GLU A 61 -21.88 -1.67 -52.51
C GLU A 61 -23.31 -1.11 -52.57
N GLU A 62 -23.47 0.21 -52.59
CA GLU A 62 -24.76 0.88 -52.70
C GLU A 62 -25.50 0.56 -54.00
N GLN A 63 -24.77 0.60 -55.12
CA GLN A 63 -25.34 0.33 -56.46
C GLN A 63 -25.43 -1.18 -56.79
N LYS A 64 -24.95 -2.06 -55.89
CA LYS A 64 -24.82 -3.51 -56.09
C LYS A 64 -24.07 -3.87 -57.39
N LYS A 65 -23.06 -3.09 -57.74
CA LYS A 65 -22.19 -3.30 -58.90
C LYS A 65 -20.88 -3.95 -58.47
N GLN A 66 -20.23 -4.67 -59.38
CA GLN A 66 -18.93 -5.31 -59.13
C GLN A 66 -17.77 -4.62 -59.90
N VAL A 67 -18.09 -3.70 -60.81
CA VAL A 67 -17.12 -3.04 -61.69
C VAL A 67 -17.38 -1.54 -61.67
N VAL A 68 -16.29 -0.77 -61.54
CA VAL A 68 -16.29 0.70 -61.56
C VAL A 68 -16.42 1.19 -63.01
N ASP A 69 -17.47 1.98 -63.28
CA ASP A 69 -17.70 2.65 -64.57
C ASP A 69 -17.24 4.13 -64.54
N SER A 70 -17.28 4.81 -65.69
CA SER A 70 -16.86 6.22 -65.75
C SER A 70 -17.76 7.15 -64.93
N ALA A 71 -19.02 6.78 -64.66
CA ALA A 71 -19.93 7.58 -63.85
C ALA A 71 -19.53 7.53 -62.36
N ASN A 72 -19.09 6.37 -61.87
CA ASN A 72 -18.54 6.22 -60.53
C ASN A 72 -17.30 7.11 -60.33
N VAL A 73 -16.34 7.07 -61.26
CA VAL A 73 -15.11 7.90 -61.15
C VAL A 73 -15.44 9.39 -61.19
N ASN A 74 -16.35 9.82 -62.09
CA ASN A 74 -16.78 11.23 -62.15
C ASN A 74 -17.49 11.68 -60.87
N SER A 75 -18.27 10.82 -60.23
CA SER A 75 -18.91 11.12 -58.94
C SER A 75 -17.88 11.28 -57.82
N VAL A 76 -16.84 10.44 -57.80
CA VAL A 76 -15.75 10.55 -56.83
C VAL A 76 -14.93 11.83 -57.06
N ILE A 77 -14.64 12.19 -58.31
CA ILE A 77 -13.98 13.47 -58.64
C ILE A 77 -14.86 14.66 -58.22
N ALA A 78 -16.17 14.59 -58.39
CA ALA A 78 -17.08 15.64 -57.95
C ALA A 78 -17.10 15.81 -56.42
N GLN A 79 -16.99 14.71 -55.65
CA GLN A 79 -16.92 14.75 -54.19
C GLN A 79 -15.54 15.20 -53.66
N MET A 80 -14.46 14.79 -54.34
CA MET A 80 -13.09 15.11 -53.94
C MET A 80 -12.65 16.52 -54.37
N GLY A 81 -13.23 17.06 -55.46
CA GLY A 81 -12.83 18.34 -56.08
C GLY A 81 -11.79 18.15 -57.20
N LYS A 82 -11.43 19.22 -57.92
CA LYS A 82 -10.37 19.20 -58.95
C LYS A 82 -9.19 20.10 -58.56
N VAL A 83 -7.99 19.73 -59.00
CA VAL A 83 -6.76 20.49 -58.74
C VAL A 83 -6.79 21.89 -59.34
N GLN A 84 -7.43 22.04 -60.50
CA GLN A 84 -7.54 23.30 -61.23
C GLN A 84 -8.40 24.34 -60.49
N ASP A 85 -9.23 23.91 -59.53
CA ASP A 85 -10.06 24.81 -58.72
C ASP A 85 -9.23 25.56 -57.63
N PHE A 86 -7.96 25.18 -57.44
CA PHE A 86 -7.05 25.78 -56.44
C PHE A 86 -6.27 26.99 -56.96
N ASP A 87 -5.95 27.03 -58.26
CA ASP A 87 -5.11 28.09 -58.86
C ASP A 87 -5.86 29.42 -59.08
N THR A 88 -7.19 29.44 -58.94
CA THR A 88 -8.01 30.65 -59.18
C THR A 88 -8.14 31.58 -57.98
N VAL A 89 -7.38 31.36 -56.90
CA VAL A 89 -7.39 32.25 -55.72
C VAL A 89 -6.07 33.02 -55.66
N GLU A 90 -5.82 33.89 -56.65
CA GLU A 90 -4.82 34.95 -56.50
C GLU A 90 -5.32 35.99 -55.49
N GLU A 91 -4.38 36.45 -54.67
CA GLU A 91 -4.52 37.40 -53.57
C GLU A 91 -5.30 38.67 -53.95
N GLY A 92 -6.56 38.72 -53.53
CA GLY A 92 -7.38 39.93 -53.51
C GLY A 92 -8.36 39.84 -52.35
N GLU A 93 -8.45 40.89 -51.54
CA GLU A 93 -9.39 41.04 -50.42
C GLU A 93 -10.84 41.09 -50.92
N GLU A 94 -11.37 39.96 -51.38
CA GLU A 94 -12.80 39.77 -51.63
C GLU A 94 -13.21 38.45 -50.96
N GLU A 95 -14.23 38.54 -50.10
CA GLU A 95 -14.86 37.38 -49.46
C GLU A 95 -15.20 36.34 -50.53
N PRO A 96 -15.01 35.03 -50.26
CA PRO A 96 -15.17 34.01 -51.27
C PRO A 96 -16.57 34.08 -51.86
N VAL A 97 -16.66 34.32 -53.17
CA VAL A 97 -17.90 34.15 -53.91
C VAL A 97 -18.27 32.68 -53.80
N ILE A 98 -19.18 32.38 -52.88
CA ILE A 98 -19.72 31.05 -52.65
C ILE A 98 -20.45 30.63 -53.94
N ASN A 99 -19.78 29.82 -54.76
CA ASN A 99 -20.50 28.98 -55.71
C ASN A 99 -21.32 27.98 -54.87
N ASN A 100 -22.60 28.29 -54.68
CA ASN A 100 -23.58 27.62 -53.81
C ASN A 100 -23.86 26.13 -54.11
N ASN A 101 -23.06 25.46 -54.93
CA ASN A 101 -23.28 24.06 -55.31
C ASN A 101 -22.36 23.06 -54.60
N TYR A 102 -21.40 23.50 -53.78
CA TYR A 102 -20.75 22.62 -52.83
C TYR A 102 -21.52 22.71 -51.51
N GLN A 103 -22.55 21.87 -51.36
CA GLN A 103 -23.15 21.65 -50.04
C GLN A 103 -22.04 21.15 -49.12
N TYR A 104 -21.62 21.97 -48.15
CA TYR A 104 -20.80 21.52 -47.03
C TYR A 104 -21.59 20.43 -46.29
N GLN A 105 -21.38 19.17 -46.68
CA GLN A 105 -21.85 18.02 -45.91
C GLN A 105 -21.10 18.08 -44.59
N TYR A 106 -21.83 18.34 -43.50
CA TYR A 106 -21.32 18.10 -42.15
C TYR A 106 -21.08 16.60 -42.02
N THR A 107 -19.83 16.18 -42.23
CA THR A 107 -19.40 14.80 -41.96
C THR A 107 -19.62 14.50 -40.48
N GLU A 108 -20.22 13.34 -40.17
CA GLU A 108 -20.40 12.90 -38.79
C GLU A 108 -19.04 12.85 -38.07
N LYS A 109 -18.93 13.56 -36.94
CA LYS A 109 -17.71 13.56 -36.14
C LYS A 109 -17.50 12.19 -35.54
N LYS A 110 -16.34 11.59 -35.77
CA LYS A 110 -15.95 10.34 -35.13
C LYS A 110 -15.09 10.63 -33.91
N LEU A 111 -15.29 9.84 -32.85
CA LEU A 111 -14.57 10.01 -31.59
C LEU A 111 -13.17 9.40 -31.71
N TYR A 112 -12.17 10.25 -31.94
CA TYR A 112 -10.76 9.90 -31.93
C TYR A 112 -10.01 10.57 -30.79
N ARG A 113 -8.86 10.01 -30.46
CA ARG A 113 -7.92 10.57 -29.49
C ARG A 113 -6.92 11.45 -30.24
N ASP A 114 -6.96 12.75 -29.98
CA ASP A 114 -6.09 13.74 -30.62
C ASP A 114 -4.64 13.64 -30.12
N MET A 115 -3.70 13.50 -31.05
CA MET A 115 -2.27 13.38 -30.76
C MET A 115 -1.52 14.70 -30.85
N ASP A 116 -2.11 15.71 -31.48
CA ASP A 116 -1.46 16.98 -31.78
C ASP A 116 -1.64 17.97 -30.62
N ASP A 117 -2.82 18.05 -29.99
CA ASP A 117 -3.06 18.77 -28.71
C ASP A 117 -3.04 17.83 -27.48
N ARG A 118 -2.16 16.82 -27.49
CA ARG A 118 -2.05 15.88 -26.37
C ARG A 118 -1.28 16.48 -25.17
N VAL A 119 -1.89 16.41 -23.99
CA VAL A 119 -1.21 16.66 -22.70
C VAL A 119 -0.84 15.32 -22.07
N VAL A 120 -1.84 14.58 -21.59
CA VAL A 120 -1.74 13.16 -21.26
C VAL A 120 -2.60 12.46 -22.28
N ALA A 121 -2.06 11.44 -22.96
CA ALA A 121 -2.74 10.53 -23.88
C ALA A 121 -3.70 11.11 -24.96
N GLY A 122 -4.05 12.39 -25.05
CA GLY A 122 -4.95 12.94 -26.09
C GLY A 122 -6.45 12.75 -25.86
N VAL A 123 -6.86 12.09 -24.76
CA VAL A 123 -8.28 11.73 -24.49
C VAL A 123 -9.15 12.98 -24.32
N CYS A 124 -8.72 13.93 -23.47
CA CYS A 124 -9.50 15.15 -23.24
C CYS A 124 -9.60 16.05 -24.48
N ALA A 125 -8.57 16.08 -25.34
CA ALA A 125 -8.58 16.86 -26.57
C ALA A 125 -9.51 16.21 -27.62
N GLY A 126 -9.49 14.88 -27.73
CA GLY A 126 -10.44 14.14 -28.56
C GLY A 126 -11.90 14.37 -28.17
N ILE A 127 -12.22 14.29 -26.87
CA ILE A 127 -13.57 14.58 -26.35
C ILE A 127 -13.95 16.05 -26.62
N ALA A 128 -12.99 16.97 -26.57
CA ALA A 128 -13.22 18.38 -26.83
C ALA A 128 -13.65 18.66 -28.27
N HIS A 129 -12.98 18.05 -29.24
CA HIS A 129 -13.33 18.14 -30.66
C HIS A 129 -14.69 17.50 -30.97
N TYR A 130 -15.01 16.40 -30.30
CA TYR A 130 -16.31 15.73 -30.46
C TYR A 130 -17.47 16.57 -29.91
N VAL A 131 -17.30 17.19 -28.73
CA VAL A 131 -18.35 17.97 -28.05
C VAL A 131 -18.34 19.46 -28.45
N ASN A 132 -17.45 19.89 -29.35
CA ASN A 132 -17.23 21.30 -29.72
C ASN A 132 -16.96 22.21 -28.51
N ALA A 133 -16.22 21.72 -27.52
CA ALA A 133 -15.87 22.48 -26.31
C ALA A 133 -14.37 22.80 -26.28
N ASP A 134 -13.96 23.84 -25.55
CA ASP A 134 -12.52 24.11 -25.35
C ASP A 134 -11.91 22.97 -24.49
N PRO A 135 -10.81 22.32 -24.95
CA PRO A 135 -10.11 21.26 -24.21
C PRO A 135 -9.75 21.64 -22.77
N LYS A 136 -9.59 22.93 -22.47
CA LYS A 136 -9.28 23.44 -21.13
C LYS A 136 -10.31 23.02 -20.08
N TRP A 137 -11.59 23.11 -20.41
CA TRP A 137 -12.67 22.84 -19.45
C TRP A 137 -12.85 21.35 -19.20
N ILE A 138 -12.68 20.53 -20.23
CA ILE A 138 -12.73 19.06 -20.11
C ILE A 138 -11.56 18.58 -19.25
N ARG A 139 -10.36 19.13 -19.44
CA ARG A 139 -9.20 18.83 -18.59
C ARG A 139 -9.44 19.18 -17.12
N LEU A 140 -10.06 20.34 -16.84
CA LEU A 140 -10.39 20.76 -15.47
C LEU A 140 -11.45 19.86 -14.83
N ALA A 141 -12.51 19.51 -15.56
CA ALA A 141 -13.56 18.62 -15.08
C ALA A 141 -13.00 17.24 -14.71
N THR A 142 -12.18 16.64 -15.58
CA THR A 142 -11.53 15.34 -15.31
C THR A 142 -10.64 15.40 -14.07
N LEU A 143 -9.91 16.50 -13.87
CA LEU A 143 -9.08 16.68 -12.68
C LEU A 143 -9.93 16.75 -11.39
N LEU A 144 -10.99 17.55 -11.38
CA LEU A 144 -11.88 17.70 -10.23
C LEU A 144 -12.54 16.36 -9.85
N ILE A 145 -13.01 15.60 -10.85
CA ILE A 145 -13.60 14.27 -10.66
C ILE A 145 -12.54 13.27 -10.16
N SER A 146 -11.27 13.43 -10.56
CA SER A 146 -10.18 12.59 -10.06
C SER A 146 -9.90 12.82 -8.57
N PHE A 147 -10.04 14.06 -8.08
CA PHE A 147 -9.91 14.36 -6.64
C PHE A 147 -11.16 13.97 -5.83
N ALA A 148 -12.33 13.88 -6.46
CA ALA A 148 -13.57 13.41 -5.85
C ALA A 148 -13.65 11.86 -5.74
N GLY A 149 -12.59 11.23 -5.18
CA GLY A 149 -12.56 9.78 -4.90
C GLY A 149 -11.84 8.91 -5.93
N GLY A 150 -10.98 9.48 -6.79
CA GLY A 150 -10.13 8.72 -7.72
C GLY A 150 -10.83 8.15 -8.96
N PHE A 151 -12.16 8.22 -9.02
CA PHE A 151 -12.96 7.68 -10.12
C PHE A 151 -12.64 8.33 -11.48
N GLY A 152 -12.29 9.62 -11.48
CA GLY A 152 -11.88 10.32 -12.71
C GLY A 152 -10.67 9.70 -13.40
N LEU A 153 -9.73 9.12 -12.64
CA LEU A 153 -8.57 8.43 -13.21
C LEU A 153 -8.95 7.10 -13.86
N LEU A 154 -9.89 6.36 -13.27
CA LEU A 154 -10.39 5.10 -13.82
C LEU A 154 -11.18 5.32 -15.12
N VAL A 155 -12.09 6.29 -15.14
CA VAL A 155 -12.83 6.67 -16.35
C VAL A 155 -11.87 7.10 -17.46
N TYR A 156 -10.86 7.89 -17.11
CA TYR A 156 -9.84 8.32 -18.04
C TYR A 156 -9.03 7.15 -18.62
N ALA A 157 -8.64 6.18 -17.79
CA ALA A 157 -7.92 4.98 -18.22
C ALA A 157 -8.77 4.10 -19.14
N ILE A 158 -10.06 3.95 -18.84
CA ILE A 158 -11.01 3.21 -19.69
C ILE A 158 -11.14 3.88 -21.06
N LEU A 159 -11.36 5.20 -21.09
CA LEU A 159 -11.44 5.98 -22.34
C LEU A 159 -10.12 5.94 -23.12
N TRP A 160 -8.98 5.90 -22.42
CA TRP A 160 -7.68 5.75 -23.08
C TRP A 160 -7.52 4.42 -23.82
N ILE A 161 -8.07 3.33 -23.27
CA ILE A 161 -8.03 2.00 -23.89
C ILE A 161 -9.04 1.90 -25.05
N ILE A 162 -10.24 2.46 -24.88
CA ILE A 162 -11.33 2.35 -25.85
C ILE A 162 -11.14 3.28 -27.05
N MET A 163 -10.67 4.52 -26.84
CA MET A 163 -10.61 5.51 -27.91
C MET A 163 -9.43 5.23 -28.87
N PRO A 164 -9.69 5.01 -30.17
CA PRO A 164 -8.63 4.85 -31.16
C PRO A 164 -7.82 6.14 -31.33
N LYS A 165 -6.56 6.00 -31.73
CA LYS A 165 -5.68 7.14 -32.04
C LYS A 165 -5.94 7.57 -33.48
N ALA A 166 -6.15 8.85 -33.75
CA ALA A 166 -6.13 9.36 -35.11
C ALA A 166 -4.70 9.27 -35.66
N LYS A 167 -4.48 8.40 -36.65
CA LYS A 167 -3.19 8.18 -37.30
C LYS A 167 -3.15 8.89 -38.65
N SER A 168 -4.15 8.66 -39.51
CA SER A 168 -4.20 9.24 -40.86
C SER A 168 -4.71 10.68 -40.84
N ARG A 169 -4.43 11.44 -41.92
CA ARG A 169 -4.89 12.82 -42.06
C ARG A 169 -6.42 12.88 -42.16
N ILE A 170 -7.02 11.88 -42.81
CA ILE A 170 -8.46 11.71 -42.92
C ILE A 170 -9.10 11.55 -41.54
N GLU A 171 -8.58 10.66 -40.69
CA GLU A 171 -9.10 10.44 -39.33
C GLU A 171 -9.04 11.73 -38.47
N ARG A 172 -8.00 12.57 -38.66
CA ARG A 172 -7.88 13.86 -37.98
C ARG A 172 -8.91 14.88 -38.46
N MET A 173 -9.17 14.92 -39.77
CA MET A 173 -10.22 15.78 -40.35
C MET A 173 -11.62 15.32 -39.92
N GLU A 174 -11.87 14.00 -39.90
CA GLU A 174 -13.11 13.40 -39.40
C GLU A 174 -13.35 13.71 -37.91
N MET A 175 -12.29 13.74 -37.09
CA MET A 175 -12.36 14.12 -35.68
C MET A 175 -12.75 15.61 -35.50
N LYS A 176 -12.20 16.50 -36.33
CA LYS A 176 -12.51 17.94 -36.30
C LYS A 176 -13.87 18.26 -36.93
N GLY A 177 -14.39 17.38 -37.78
CA GLY A 177 -15.60 17.58 -38.59
C GLY A 177 -15.34 18.38 -39.86
N GLU A 178 -14.12 18.30 -40.40
CA GLU A 178 -13.70 18.93 -41.65
C GLU A 178 -13.90 17.97 -42.84
N PRO A 179 -14.26 18.47 -44.03
CA PRO A 179 -14.47 17.62 -45.20
C PRO A 179 -13.13 17.02 -45.68
N ALA A 180 -13.07 15.70 -45.84
CA ALA A 180 -11.90 14.99 -46.37
C ALA A 180 -11.83 15.07 -47.92
N ASN A 181 -11.92 16.28 -48.46
CA ASN A 181 -11.79 16.60 -49.87
C ASN A 181 -10.47 17.36 -50.12
N LEU A 182 -10.09 17.56 -51.40
CA LEU A 182 -8.81 18.17 -51.74
C LEU A 182 -8.60 19.56 -51.11
N GLN A 183 -9.66 20.36 -50.95
CA GLN A 183 -9.61 21.67 -50.29
C GLN A 183 -9.33 21.55 -48.79
N GLY A 184 -9.89 20.55 -48.11
CA GLY A 184 -9.59 20.25 -46.71
C GLY A 184 -8.14 19.83 -46.49
N PHE A 185 -7.58 19.04 -47.42
CA PHE A 185 -6.17 18.66 -47.40
C PHE A 185 -5.24 19.87 -47.58
N GLN A 186 -5.54 20.77 -48.52
CA GLN A 186 -4.78 22.02 -48.74
C GLN A 186 -4.79 22.91 -47.49
N LYS A 187 -5.96 23.18 -46.93
CA LYS A 187 -6.10 24.07 -45.77
C LYS A 187 -5.31 23.57 -44.54
N ASN A 188 -5.40 22.28 -44.20
CA ASN A 188 -4.61 21.73 -43.09
C ASN A 188 -3.11 21.78 -43.40
N LEU A 189 -2.70 21.55 -44.66
CA LEU A 189 -1.30 21.58 -45.07
C LEU A 189 -0.71 22.99 -44.90
N ASP A 190 -1.42 24.04 -45.33
CA ASP A 190 -0.99 25.43 -45.20
C ASP A 190 -0.88 25.86 -43.72
N GLU A 191 -1.84 25.46 -42.89
CA GLU A 191 -1.82 25.72 -41.44
C GLU A 191 -0.62 25.04 -40.75
N GLU A 192 -0.32 23.79 -41.10
CA GLU A 192 0.85 23.06 -40.59
C GLU A 192 2.17 23.71 -41.04
N LEU A 193 2.27 24.10 -42.32
CA LEU A 193 3.49 24.67 -42.89
C LEU A 193 3.78 26.06 -42.28
N GLN A 194 2.75 26.86 -42.01
CA GLN A 194 2.88 28.11 -41.24
C GLN A 194 3.34 27.85 -39.79
N ALA A 195 2.73 26.89 -39.09
CA ALA A 195 3.12 26.53 -37.73
C ALA A 195 4.56 25.98 -37.62
N VAL A 196 5.02 25.24 -38.64
CA VAL A 196 6.39 24.73 -38.74
C VAL A 196 7.37 25.87 -39.04
N LYS A 197 7.01 26.80 -39.93
CA LYS A 197 7.84 27.98 -40.26
C LYS A 197 8.06 28.88 -39.05
N GLU A 198 7.05 29.07 -38.21
CA GLU A 198 7.19 29.78 -36.93
C GLU A 198 8.13 29.04 -35.96
N ARG A 199 8.00 27.70 -35.84
CA ARG A 199 8.86 26.88 -34.97
C ARG A 199 10.32 26.82 -35.42
N LEU A 200 10.57 26.80 -36.74
CA LEU A 200 11.93 26.83 -37.29
C LEU A 200 12.62 28.18 -37.07
N GLY A 201 11.86 29.27 -36.95
CA GLY A 201 12.37 30.60 -36.58
C GLY A 201 12.98 30.67 -35.18
N GLU A 202 12.54 29.81 -34.25
CA GLU A 202 13.04 29.76 -32.86
C GLU A 202 14.21 28.79 -32.65
N VAL A 203 14.38 27.78 -33.50
CA VAL A 203 15.32 26.66 -33.27
C VAL A 203 16.79 26.98 -33.63
N ASN A 204 17.06 28.08 -34.34
CA ASN A 204 18.41 28.39 -34.86
C ASN A 204 19.41 28.96 -33.81
N LYS A 205 19.21 28.74 -32.50
CA LYS A 205 20.01 29.39 -31.45
C LYS A 205 20.74 28.52 -30.44
N HIS A 206 20.51 27.21 -30.31
CA HIS A 206 21.18 26.44 -29.25
C HIS A 206 21.55 25.02 -29.67
N ALA A 207 22.85 24.76 -29.83
CA ALA A 207 23.40 23.41 -29.92
C ALA A 207 24.68 23.31 -29.08
N GLN A 208 24.66 22.52 -27.99
CA GLN A 208 25.85 21.94 -27.34
C GLN A 208 25.49 20.89 -26.23
N PRO A 209 26.45 20.13 -25.63
CA PRO A 209 26.49 18.67 -25.78
C PRO A 209 26.25 17.85 -24.49
N ILE A 210 25.93 16.56 -24.69
CA ILE A 210 25.97 15.38 -23.80
C ILE A 210 25.22 15.42 -22.43
N PHE A 211 25.23 16.50 -21.65
CA PHE A 211 24.19 16.73 -20.61
C PHE A 211 22.80 16.90 -21.23
N ALA A 212 22.77 17.17 -22.55
CA ALA A 212 21.59 17.29 -23.38
C ALA A 212 20.74 16.01 -23.48
N ARG A 213 21.20 14.79 -23.18
CA ARG A 213 20.28 13.62 -23.23
C ARG A 213 19.39 13.49 -21.99
N LEU A 214 19.92 13.79 -20.80
CA LEU A 214 19.14 13.90 -19.56
C LEU A 214 18.39 15.24 -19.50
N GLY A 215 19.03 16.30 -20.00
CA GLY A 215 18.46 17.62 -20.19
C GLY A 215 17.39 17.68 -21.28
N ASN A 216 17.41 16.81 -22.30
CA ASN A 216 16.31 16.71 -23.28
C ASN A 216 15.12 15.99 -22.66
N PHE A 217 15.29 14.96 -21.83
CA PHE A 217 14.12 14.32 -21.17
C PHE A 217 13.49 15.23 -20.12
N ILE A 218 14.32 15.92 -19.33
CA ILE A 218 13.88 16.92 -18.36
C ILE A 218 13.39 18.18 -19.09
N GLY A 219 14.02 18.58 -20.19
CA GLY A 219 13.69 19.73 -21.01
C GLY A 219 12.40 19.53 -21.79
N GLU A 220 12.20 18.39 -22.44
CA GLU A 220 10.94 17.98 -23.06
C GLU A 220 9.82 17.87 -22.00
N PHE A 221 10.13 17.34 -20.81
CA PHE A 221 9.20 17.34 -19.68
C PHE A 221 8.89 18.76 -19.18
N PHE A 222 9.87 19.66 -19.09
CA PHE A 222 9.69 21.05 -18.64
C PHE A 222 9.11 21.98 -19.72
N GLU A 223 9.29 21.67 -21.00
CA GLU A 223 8.65 22.32 -22.14
C GLU A 223 7.21 21.84 -22.28
N TRP A 224 6.95 20.55 -22.04
CA TRP A 224 5.61 20.02 -21.87
C TRP A 224 4.92 20.64 -20.65
N LEU A 225 5.61 20.70 -19.50
CA LEU A 225 5.12 21.36 -18.29
C LEU A 225 4.96 22.87 -18.53
N GLY A 226 5.84 23.50 -19.31
CA GLY A 226 5.83 24.91 -19.66
C GLY A 226 4.65 25.27 -20.57
N ARG A 227 4.38 24.46 -21.61
CA ARG A 227 3.17 24.54 -22.44
C ARG A 227 1.90 24.27 -21.64
N PHE A 228 1.96 23.33 -20.70
CA PHE A 228 0.86 23.07 -19.77
C PHE A 228 0.63 24.29 -18.85
N ILE A 229 1.68 24.86 -18.27
CA ILE A 229 1.65 26.02 -17.37
C ILE A 229 1.21 27.30 -18.11
N SER A 230 1.58 27.50 -19.38
CA SER A 230 1.26 28.73 -20.11
C SER A 230 -0.23 28.86 -20.41
N GLY A 231 -0.93 27.74 -20.62
CA GLY A 231 -2.38 27.64 -20.87
C GLY A 231 -3.20 27.07 -19.69
N THR A 232 -3.87 25.93 -19.90
CA THR A 232 -4.82 25.27 -18.96
C THR A 232 -4.24 25.03 -17.56
N GLY A 233 -2.93 24.77 -17.48
CA GLY A 233 -2.23 24.42 -16.24
C GLY A 233 -2.28 25.54 -15.20
N LYS A 234 -2.35 26.81 -15.58
CA LYS A 234 -2.52 27.92 -14.62
C LYS A 234 -3.75 27.75 -13.72
N VAL A 235 -4.87 27.31 -14.30
CA VAL A 235 -6.12 27.11 -13.54
C VAL A 235 -6.01 25.86 -12.67
N ILE A 236 -5.49 24.78 -13.25
CA ILE A 236 -5.28 23.50 -12.55
C ILE A 236 -4.34 23.65 -11.35
N PHE A 237 -3.18 24.31 -11.53
CA PHE A 237 -2.23 24.55 -10.45
C PHE A 237 -2.80 25.45 -9.36
N LYS A 238 -3.64 26.44 -9.69
CA LYS A 238 -4.33 27.25 -8.67
C LYS A 238 -5.34 26.44 -7.87
N VAL A 239 -6.08 25.54 -8.51
CA VAL A 239 -7.03 24.64 -7.82
C VAL A 239 -6.29 23.67 -6.90
N ILE A 240 -5.24 23.01 -7.41
CA ILE A 240 -4.39 22.10 -6.61
C ILE A 240 -3.74 22.86 -5.44
N ALA A 241 -3.18 24.04 -5.69
CA ALA A 241 -2.62 24.88 -4.65
C ALA A 241 -3.67 25.28 -3.60
N GLY A 242 -4.91 25.58 -4.01
CA GLY A 242 -6.02 25.84 -3.10
C GLY A 242 -6.33 24.64 -2.18
N PHE A 243 -6.42 23.44 -2.74
CA PHE A 243 -6.61 22.21 -1.94
C PHE A 243 -5.47 21.98 -0.95
N ILE A 244 -4.23 22.13 -1.41
CA ILE A 244 -3.05 21.99 -0.57
C ILE A 244 -3.06 23.00 0.59
N VAL A 245 -3.50 24.24 0.34
CA VAL A 245 -3.64 25.24 1.41
C VAL A 245 -4.71 24.82 2.42
N VAL A 246 -5.89 24.39 1.97
CA VAL A 246 -6.98 23.98 2.86
C VAL A 246 -6.58 22.78 3.73
N PHE A 247 -6.10 21.70 3.10
CA PHE A 247 -5.70 20.49 3.81
C PHE A 247 -4.42 20.70 4.63
N GLY A 248 -3.47 21.48 4.12
CA GLY A 248 -2.25 21.82 4.84
C GLY A 248 -2.53 22.63 6.09
N VAL A 249 -3.39 23.64 6.03
CA VAL A 249 -3.82 24.41 7.21
C VAL A 249 -4.57 23.54 8.20
N LEU A 250 -5.50 22.69 7.73
CA LEU A 250 -6.20 21.74 8.59
C LEU A 250 -5.21 20.83 9.30
N PHE A 251 -4.23 20.27 8.58
CA PHE A 251 -3.19 19.43 9.17
C PHE A 251 -2.33 20.18 10.20
N LEU A 252 -1.94 21.44 9.93
CA LEU A 252 -1.19 22.26 10.89
C LEU A 252 -1.99 22.48 12.18
N ILE A 253 -3.30 22.73 12.08
CA ILE A 253 -4.19 22.86 13.25
C ILE A 253 -4.24 21.54 14.02
N THR A 254 -4.45 20.40 13.34
CA THR A 254 -4.47 19.08 13.97
C THR A 254 -3.14 18.76 14.66
N LEU A 255 -2.02 19.16 14.06
CA LEU A 255 -0.68 18.95 14.62
C LEU A 255 -0.47 19.78 15.89
N ILE A 256 -0.93 21.04 15.91
CA ILE A 256 -0.90 21.90 17.11
C ILE A 256 -1.75 21.28 18.23
N ILE A 257 -2.99 20.89 17.93
CA ILE A 257 -3.90 20.26 18.91
C ILE A 257 -3.32 18.94 19.41
N GLY A 258 -2.79 18.12 18.50
CA GLY A 258 -2.15 16.85 18.83
C GLY A 258 -0.97 17.05 19.78
N THR A 259 -0.11 18.02 19.51
CA THR A 259 1.05 18.31 20.36
C THR A 259 0.62 18.79 21.76
N ALA A 260 -0.42 19.62 21.85
CA ALA A 260 -1.00 20.03 23.14
C ALA A 260 -1.57 18.83 23.93
N ALA A 261 -2.25 17.90 23.24
CA ALA A 261 -2.73 16.66 23.85
C ALA A 261 -1.58 15.80 24.38
N PHE A 262 -0.53 15.57 23.57
CA PHE A 262 0.65 14.81 23.97
C PHE A 262 1.46 15.45 25.09
N GLN A 263 1.37 16.77 25.27
CA GLN A 263 2.01 17.45 26.39
C GLN A 263 1.32 17.19 27.74
N GLY A 264 0.20 16.45 27.74
CA GLY A 264 -0.55 16.10 28.95
C GLY A 264 -1.58 17.15 29.34
N PHE A 265 -1.98 18.06 28.44
CA PHE A 265 -3.03 19.05 28.71
C PHE A 265 -4.40 18.38 28.96
N TRP A 266 -4.64 17.22 28.35
CA TRP A 266 -5.89 16.46 28.48
C TRP A 266 -5.70 15.26 29.42
N ASP A 267 -4.69 14.43 29.15
CA ASP A 267 -4.36 13.26 29.95
C ASP A 267 -2.84 13.02 29.95
N ALA A 268 -2.25 12.96 31.13
CA ALA A 268 -0.82 12.70 31.33
C ALA A 268 -0.47 11.20 31.29
N SER A 269 -1.48 10.32 31.37
CA SER A 269 -1.32 8.85 31.39
C SER A 269 -0.78 8.29 30.08
N ILE A 270 -0.79 9.06 28.99
CA ILE A 270 -0.26 8.66 27.67
C ILE A 270 1.19 8.13 27.77
N TYR A 271 1.97 8.66 28.71
CA TYR A 271 3.35 8.24 28.95
C TYR A 271 3.50 7.00 29.84
N GLU A 272 2.43 6.40 30.32
CA GLU A 272 2.44 5.10 31.00
C GLU A 272 2.33 3.94 30.01
N TYR A 273 1.84 4.24 28.80
CA TYR A 273 1.65 3.27 27.71
C TYR A 273 2.90 3.14 26.82
N PHE A 274 3.20 1.92 26.39
CA PHE A 274 4.23 1.67 25.39
C PHE A 274 3.75 2.14 24.00
N PRO A 275 4.58 2.81 23.17
CA PRO A 275 6.02 3.03 23.32
C PRO A 275 6.43 4.30 24.08
N PHE A 276 5.50 5.11 24.58
CA PHE A 276 5.81 6.40 25.21
C PHE A 276 6.40 6.29 26.61
N SER A 277 6.21 5.15 27.28
CA SER A 277 6.76 4.83 28.61
C SER A 277 8.29 4.79 28.69
N ILE A 278 8.99 4.78 27.55
CA ILE A 278 10.45 4.88 27.51
C ILE A 278 10.96 6.32 27.69
N ILE A 279 10.09 7.33 27.53
CA ILE A 279 10.46 8.74 27.46
C ILE A 279 10.51 9.37 28.86
N ASN A 280 11.70 9.85 29.25
CA ASN A 280 11.91 10.53 30.53
C ASN A 280 11.09 11.81 30.63
N GLU A 281 10.48 12.05 31.78
CA GLU A 281 9.73 13.28 32.10
C GLU A 281 10.49 14.55 31.69
N GLY A 282 11.75 14.68 32.08
CA GLY A 282 12.57 15.84 31.73
C GLY A 282 12.92 16.00 30.24
N ASN A 283 12.77 14.95 29.44
CA ASN A 283 13.03 14.99 27.98
C ASN A 283 11.75 15.07 27.14
N ARG A 284 10.55 14.82 27.72
CA ARG A 284 9.26 14.77 26.99
C ARG A 284 9.04 16.03 26.15
N GLY A 285 9.16 17.21 26.77
CA GLY A 285 8.96 18.48 26.08
C GLY A 285 9.93 18.72 24.92
N ALA A 286 11.21 18.37 25.09
CA ALA A 286 12.22 18.56 24.04
C ALA A 286 12.00 17.64 22.83
N ILE A 287 11.56 16.40 23.04
CA ILE A 287 11.24 15.46 21.96
C ILE A 287 9.98 15.90 21.23
N LEU A 288 8.93 16.27 21.98
CA LEU A 288 7.68 16.77 21.37
C LEU A 288 7.93 18.04 20.56
N PHE A 289 8.72 18.98 21.09
CA PHE A 289 9.06 20.22 20.39
C PHE A 289 9.90 19.96 19.13
N GLY A 290 10.88 19.05 19.22
CA GLY A 290 11.67 18.62 18.07
C GLY A 290 10.78 17.99 16.98
N ALA A 291 9.94 17.03 17.35
CA ALA A 291 8.99 16.38 16.45
C ALA A 291 7.99 17.36 15.83
N PHE A 292 7.47 18.30 16.63
CA PHE A 292 6.60 19.38 16.17
C PHE A 292 7.29 20.17 15.06
N ILE A 293 8.51 20.65 15.27
CA ILE A 293 9.24 21.42 14.24
C ILE A 293 9.48 20.59 12.97
N VAL A 294 9.91 19.34 13.13
CA VAL A 294 10.24 18.44 12.01
C VAL A 294 9.02 18.20 11.11
N CYS A 295 7.82 18.10 11.69
CA CYS A 295 6.58 17.89 10.94
C CYS A 295 5.91 19.21 10.50
N PHE A 296 5.91 20.24 11.35
CA PHE A 296 5.21 21.51 11.12
C PHE A 296 5.88 22.35 10.03
N VAL A 297 7.21 22.50 10.07
CA VAL A 297 7.93 23.42 9.17
C VAL A 297 7.83 23.02 7.69
N PRO A 298 7.98 21.74 7.29
CA PRO A 298 7.82 21.35 5.90
C PRO A 298 6.41 21.63 5.36
N ILE A 299 5.39 21.39 6.18
CA ILE A 299 3.99 21.61 5.80
C ILE A 299 3.67 23.09 5.73
N LEU A 300 4.18 23.88 6.67
CA LEU A 300 4.09 25.34 6.60
C LEU A 300 4.78 25.87 5.33
N ALA A 301 6.00 25.40 5.02
CA ALA A 301 6.70 25.80 3.81
C ALA A 301 5.92 25.44 2.54
N LEU A 302 5.30 24.26 2.51
CA LEU A 302 4.48 23.77 1.42
C LEU A 302 3.18 24.60 1.27
N VAL A 303 2.52 24.96 2.37
CA VAL A 303 1.35 25.85 2.37
C VAL A 303 1.74 27.24 1.87
N LEU A 304 2.83 27.83 2.38
CA LEU A 304 3.31 29.15 1.94
C LEU A 304 3.68 29.15 0.44
N PHE A 305 4.32 28.08 -0.02
CA PHE A 305 4.62 27.88 -1.45
C PHE A 305 3.34 27.76 -2.29
N SER A 306 2.32 27.07 -1.78
CA SER A 306 1.05 26.91 -2.49
C SER A 306 0.24 28.21 -2.56
N ILE A 307 0.23 29.02 -1.49
CA ILE A 307 -0.35 30.37 -1.50
C ILE A 307 0.31 31.22 -2.60
N ARG A 308 1.63 31.16 -2.73
CA ARG A 308 2.36 31.86 -3.79
C ARG A 308 1.85 31.46 -5.18
N VAL A 309 1.71 30.16 -5.44
CA VAL A 309 1.22 29.64 -6.73
C VAL A 309 -0.24 30.05 -6.99
N ALA A 310 -1.10 29.98 -5.96
CA ALA A 310 -2.52 30.31 -6.07
C ALA A 310 -2.76 31.80 -6.39
N PHE A 311 -2.06 32.69 -5.69
CA PHE A 311 -2.31 34.14 -5.75
C PHE A 311 -1.34 34.91 -6.65
N ASN A 312 -0.38 34.23 -7.28
CA ASN A 312 0.65 34.85 -8.14
C ASN A 312 1.32 36.07 -7.48
N ARG A 313 1.47 36.03 -6.15
CA ARG A 313 2.11 37.10 -5.35
C ARG A 313 3.63 36.94 -5.39
N GLN A 314 4.34 38.01 -5.02
CA GLN A 314 5.81 38.01 -4.96
C GLN A 314 6.34 36.83 -4.13
N ALA A 315 7.51 36.32 -4.54
CA ALA A 315 8.15 35.18 -3.91
C ALA A 315 8.30 35.38 -2.39
N ILE A 316 8.21 34.28 -1.65
CA ILE A 316 8.66 34.22 -0.26
C ILE A 316 10.06 34.83 -0.21
N ASN A 317 10.28 35.79 0.70
CA ASN A 317 11.60 36.38 0.87
C ASN A 317 12.61 35.24 1.09
N LYS A 318 13.73 35.24 0.35
CA LYS A 318 14.77 34.21 0.47
C LYS A 318 15.18 34.04 1.93
N THR A 319 15.25 35.14 2.68
CA THR A 319 15.51 35.14 4.12
C THR A 319 14.52 34.28 4.91
N LEU A 320 13.21 34.35 4.61
CA LEU A 320 12.19 33.55 5.29
C LEU A 320 12.33 32.06 4.96
N SER A 321 12.64 31.72 3.71
CA SER A 321 12.88 30.32 3.31
C SER A 321 14.11 29.73 4.01
N PHE A 322 15.21 30.49 4.08
CA PHE A 322 16.41 30.07 4.80
C PHE A 322 16.17 29.99 6.31
N ALA A 323 15.41 30.92 6.89
CA ALA A 323 15.04 30.87 8.30
C ALA A 323 14.24 29.60 8.64
N LEU A 324 13.23 29.26 7.84
CA LEU A 324 12.46 28.02 8.01
C LEU A 324 13.37 26.78 7.90
N LEU A 325 14.28 26.76 6.93
CA LEU A 325 15.22 25.64 6.78
C LEU A 325 16.14 25.49 8.01
N ILE A 326 16.67 26.60 8.54
CA ILE A 326 17.52 26.58 9.75
C ILE A 326 16.72 26.08 10.95
N ILE A 327 15.48 26.55 11.13
CA ILE A 327 14.59 26.09 12.20
C ILE A 327 14.33 24.59 12.07
N TRP A 328 14.03 24.11 10.85
CA TRP A 328 13.80 22.68 10.62
C TRP A 328 15.04 21.84 10.93
N LEU A 329 16.22 22.26 10.49
CA LEU A 329 17.48 21.57 10.80
C LEU A 329 17.77 21.54 12.30
N ALA A 330 17.45 22.61 13.04
CA ALA A 330 17.54 22.62 14.49
C ALA A 330 16.58 21.59 15.13
N GLY A 331 15.34 21.52 14.64
CA GLY A 331 14.37 20.51 15.08
C GLY A 331 14.83 19.07 14.82
N VAL A 332 15.42 18.81 13.65
CA VAL A 332 16.01 17.50 13.30
C VAL A 332 17.18 17.17 14.24
N ALA A 333 18.07 18.13 14.50
CA ALA A 333 19.20 17.94 15.41
C ALA A 333 18.76 17.64 16.85
N ILE A 334 17.76 18.37 17.37
CA ILE A 334 17.19 18.13 18.71
C ILE A 334 16.57 16.73 18.76
N THR A 335 15.76 16.37 17.78
CA THR A 335 15.09 15.07 17.73
C THR A 335 16.12 13.93 17.63
N GLY A 336 17.13 14.07 16.78
CA GLY A 336 18.21 13.10 16.61
C GLY A 336 19.04 12.92 17.89
N TYR A 337 19.40 14.02 18.58
CA TYR A 337 20.10 13.97 19.86
C TYR A 337 19.29 13.21 20.92
N GLN A 338 17.98 13.49 21.03
CA GLN A 338 17.13 12.85 22.02
C GLN A 338 16.88 11.38 21.71
N ALA A 339 16.71 11.02 20.43
CA ALA A 339 16.63 9.63 20.00
C ALA A 339 17.91 8.87 20.36
N ALA A 340 19.09 9.43 20.08
CA ALA A 340 20.38 8.84 20.45
C ALA A 340 20.54 8.72 21.98
N LYS A 341 20.11 9.73 22.74
CA LYS A 341 20.13 9.74 24.21
C LYS A 341 19.27 8.63 24.78
N ILE A 342 18.02 8.49 24.33
CA ILE A 342 17.11 7.41 24.77
C ILE A 342 17.68 6.05 24.38
N SER A 343 18.14 5.87 23.14
CA SER A 343 18.73 4.61 22.69
C SER A 343 19.93 4.19 23.53
N SER A 344 20.76 5.16 23.95
CA SER A 344 21.92 4.89 24.81
C SER A 344 21.55 4.31 26.19
N GLU A 345 20.30 4.48 26.64
CA GLU A 345 19.82 3.98 27.92
C GLU A 345 19.48 2.49 27.91
N PHE A 346 19.52 1.83 26.75
CA PHE A 346 19.25 0.39 26.59
C PHE A 346 20.54 -0.40 26.28
N LYS A 347 21.72 0.19 26.54
CA LYS A 347 23.02 -0.36 26.11
C LYS A 347 23.56 -1.49 27.00
N GLN A 348 23.34 -1.41 28.31
CA GLN A 348 23.89 -2.33 29.29
C GLN A 348 22.75 -3.02 30.04
N HIS A 349 22.98 -4.26 30.44
CA HIS A 349 22.05 -5.07 31.20
C HIS A 349 22.59 -5.33 32.61
N ALA A 350 21.71 -5.41 33.59
CA ALA A 350 22.03 -5.84 34.94
C ALA A 350 20.93 -6.76 35.48
N GLU A 351 21.35 -7.74 36.27
CA GLU A 351 20.50 -8.71 36.95
C GLU A 351 20.79 -8.64 38.46
N LEU A 352 19.72 -8.62 39.25
CA LEU A 352 19.77 -8.75 40.71
C LEU A 352 18.97 -9.98 41.12
N THR A 353 19.60 -10.90 41.83
CA THR A 353 18.99 -12.17 42.23
C THR A 353 18.76 -12.22 43.72
N GLN A 354 17.55 -12.59 44.13
CA GLN A 354 17.17 -12.80 45.52
C GLN A 354 16.62 -14.22 45.66
N THR A 355 17.22 -15.00 46.55
CA THR A 355 16.86 -16.40 46.79
C THR A 355 16.21 -16.55 48.16
N THR A 356 15.09 -17.26 48.21
CA THR A 356 14.38 -17.60 49.45
C THR A 356 14.12 -19.09 49.49
N ASP A 357 14.64 -19.77 50.51
CA ASP A 357 14.34 -21.17 50.75
C ASP A 357 12.94 -21.30 51.37
N LEU A 358 12.11 -22.17 50.81
CA LEU A 358 10.71 -22.35 51.18
C LEU A 358 10.55 -23.60 52.05
N LYS A 359 9.50 -23.63 52.88
CA LYS A 359 9.12 -24.84 53.63
C LYS A 359 8.69 -25.92 52.65
N ALA A 360 9.21 -27.14 52.81
CA ALA A 360 8.89 -28.27 51.96
C ALA A 360 7.45 -28.76 52.18
N HIS A 361 6.67 -28.83 51.10
CA HIS A 361 5.34 -29.41 51.07
C HIS A 361 5.24 -30.49 49.99
N PRO A 362 4.46 -31.56 50.21
CA PRO A 362 4.28 -32.62 49.20
C PRO A 362 3.48 -32.14 47.98
N VAL A 363 2.68 -31.09 48.16
CA VAL A 363 1.86 -30.45 47.13
C VAL A 363 2.04 -28.95 47.23
N TYR A 364 2.29 -28.27 46.12
CA TYR A 364 2.19 -26.81 46.01
C TYR A 364 1.06 -26.43 45.08
N THR A 365 0.32 -25.38 45.43
CA THR A 365 -0.67 -24.75 44.54
C THR A 365 -0.13 -23.41 44.09
N ILE A 366 -0.07 -23.19 42.77
CA ILE A 366 0.36 -21.93 42.17
C ILE A 366 -0.88 -21.16 41.73
N ASN A 367 -1.00 -19.93 42.22
CA ASN A 367 -2.13 -19.05 41.97
C ASN A 367 -1.64 -17.64 41.64
N ILE A 368 -2.43 -16.90 40.86
CA ILE A 368 -2.19 -15.50 40.51
C ILE A 368 -3.30 -14.67 41.11
N ASP A 369 -2.95 -13.73 41.99
CA ASP A 369 -3.93 -12.80 42.56
C ASP A 369 -4.13 -11.58 41.66
N LYS A 370 -5.17 -11.63 40.83
CA LYS A 370 -5.58 -10.51 39.97
C LYS A 370 -6.38 -9.43 40.71
N SER A 371 -6.64 -9.59 42.01
CA SER A 371 -7.38 -8.60 42.79
C SER A 371 -6.57 -7.32 42.98
N LYS A 372 -7.22 -6.17 42.78
CA LYS A 372 -6.60 -4.85 42.95
C LYS A 372 -7.00 -4.25 44.29
N TYR A 373 -6.02 -4.02 45.15
CA TYR A 373 -6.22 -3.26 46.38
C TYR A 373 -6.01 -1.77 46.09
N PHE A 374 -7.07 -0.98 46.17
CA PHE A 374 -6.98 0.46 46.01
C PHE A 374 -6.48 1.12 47.29
N SER A 375 -5.61 2.13 47.14
CA SER A 375 -5.30 3.02 48.26
C SER A 375 -6.53 3.83 48.66
N LYS A 376 -6.45 4.53 49.79
CA LYS A 376 -7.52 5.43 50.23
C LYS A 376 -7.73 6.55 49.22
N GLU A 377 -6.65 7.05 48.64
CA GLU A 377 -6.64 8.09 47.61
C GLU A 377 -7.28 7.57 46.30
N ASP A 378 -6.95 6.36 45.86
CA ASP A 378 -7.52 5.76 44.66
C ASP A 378 -9.01 5.46 44.85
N SER A 379 -9.42 4.99 46.02
CA SER A 379 -10.83 4.71 46.34
C SER A 379 -11.68 5.98 46.22
N VAL A 380 -11.14 7.14 46.63
CA VAL A 380 -11.78 8.45 46.46
C VAL A 380 -11.80 8.87 44.99
N ALA A 381 -10.69 8.72 44.28
CA ALA A 381 -10.59 9.08 42.86
C ALA A 381 -11.58 8.28 41.97
N TYR A 382 -11.72 6.98 42.24
CA TYR A 382 -12.59 6.08 41.49
C TYR A 382 -14.01 5.95 42.05
N HIS A 383 -14.37 6.77 43.04
CA HIS A 383 -15.70 6.73 43.68
C HIS A 383 -16.09 5.33 44.19
N ILE A 384 -15.10 4.57 44.68
CA ILE A 384 -15.31 3.23 45.24
C ILE A 384 -15.79 3.42 46.68
N ASP A 385 -17.05 3.07 46.94
CA ASP A 385 -17.64 3.17 48.27
C ASP A 385 -16.96 2.20 49.24
N ALA A 386 -16.12 2.75 50.12
CA ALA A 386 -15.41 2.00 51.15
C ALA A 386 -16.33 1.25 52.14
N ASN A 387 -17.63 1.56 52.17
CA ASN A 387 -18.61 0.84 52.99
C ASN A 387 -19.09 -0.47 52.35
N ASN A 388 -18.91 -0.65 51.04
CA ASN A 388 -19.39 -1.84 50.35
C ASN A 388 -18.31 -2.94 50.34
N ARG A 389 -18.16 -3.63 51.47
CA ARG A 389 -17.08 -4.61 51.75
C ARG A 389 -17.06 -5.89 50.89
N HIS A 390 -17.92 -6.01 49.88
CA HIS A 390 -18.05 -7.21 49.04
C HIS A 390 -17.70 -6.99 47.56
N GLN A 391 -17.08 -5.86 47.20
CA GLN A 391 -16.65 -5.61 45.83
C GLN A 391 -15.19 -6.02 45.66
N ILE A 392 -14.93 -6.97 44.76
CA ILE A 392 -13.58 -7.29 44.28
C ILE A 392 -13.44 -6.59 42.94
N VAL A 393 -12.53 -5.63 42.85
CA VAL A 393 -12.18 -5.03 41.57
C VAL A 393 -11.02 -5.80 40.99
N VAL A 394 -11.26 -6.37 39.82
CA VAL A 394 -10.29 -7.14 39.06
C VAL A 394 -9.70 -6.23 37.99
N ASP A 395 -8.39 -6.30 37.82
CA ASP A 395 -7.67 -5.54 36.80
C ASP A 395 -7.70 -6.34 35.47
N ASP A 396 -8.43 -5.85 34.46
CA ASP A 396 -8.62 -6.51 33.14
C ASP A 396 -7.69 -5.94 32.05
N PHE A 397 -6.53 -5.38 32.43
CA PHE A 397 -5.62 -4.75 31.46
C PHE A 397 -4.84 -5.76 30.59
N GLU A 398 -5.09 -7.07 30.69
CA GLU A 398 -4.34 -8.10 29.94
C GLU A 398 -4.76 -8.25 28.47
N ASP A 399 -5.96 -7.79 28.08
CA ASP A 399 -6.48 -7.88 26.71
C ASP A 399 -6.49 -6.52 25.95
N GLY A 400 -5.76 -5.53 26.47
CA GLY A 400 -5.67 -4.19 25.86
C GLY A 400 -4.58 -4.05 24.79
N PRO A 401 -4.77 -3.27 23.71
CA PRO A 401 -3.75 -3.10 22.65
C PRO A 401 -2.46 -2.37 23.10
N PHE A 402 -2.40 -1.87 24.34
CA PHE A 402 -1.29 -1.08 24.87
C PHE A 402 -0.87 -1.55 26.28
N VAL A 403 -0.78 -2.86 26.53
CA VAL A 403 -0.40 -3.37 27.86
C VAL A 403 1.01 -2.92 28.26
N SER A 404 1.16 -2.40 29.48
CA SER A 404 2.48 -2.11 30.04
C SER A 404 3.30 -3.40 30.12
N PRO A 405 4.57 -3.41 29.70
CA PRO A 405 5.43 -4.60 29.73
C PRO A 405 5.94 -4.88 31.15
N ASN A 406 5.03 -5.18 32.07
CA ASN A 406 5.33 -5.45 33.49
C ASN A 406 4.87 -6.84 33.97
N HIS A 407 4.57 -7.75 33.04
CA HIS A 407 4.25 -9.14 33.37
C HIS A 407 5.46 -9.86 33.98
N ILE A 408 5.17 -10.79 34.86
CA ILE A 408 6.15 -11.72 35.41
C ILE A 408 6.27 -12.98 34.56
N ARG A 409 7.35 -13.73 34.75
CA ARG A 409 7.48 -15.09 34.24
C ARG A 409 7.82 -16.05 35.37
N ILE A 410 7.20 -17.21 35.36
CA ILE A 410 7.39 -18.26 36.35
C ILE A 410 7.96 -19.48 35.62
N ASP A 411 9.17 -19.88 36.01
CA ASP A 411 9.81 -21.12 35.58
C ASP A 411 9.77 -22.10 36.76
N ILE A 412 9.28 -23.31 36.53
CA ILE A 412 9.24 -24.37 37.54
C ILE A 412 10.26 -25.43 37.14
N ASN A 413 11.28 -25.63 37.97
CA ASN A 413 12.44 -26.46 37.66
C ASN A 413 12.71 -27.49 38.76
N LYS A 414 13.46 -28.54 38.42
CA LYS A 414 13.90 -29.55 39.39
C LYS A 414 14.93 -28.94 40.37
N SER A 415 14.79 -29.25 41.65
CA SER A 415 15.80 -28.91 42.66
C SER A 415 16.90 -29.96 42.71
N GLU A 416 18.13 -29.54 42.38
CA GLU A 416 19.34 -30.39 42.49
C GLU A 416 19.75 -30.68 43.94
N THR A 417 19.29 -29.85 44.88
CA THR A 417 19.63 -29.98 46.32
C THR A 417 18.54 -30.68 47.13
N GLY A 418 17.39 -30.98 46.52
CA GLY A 418 16.22 -31.53 47.20
C GLY A 418 15.45 -30.51 48.06
N ILE A 419 15.92 -29.27 48.16
CA ILE A 419 15.26 -28.19 48.91
C ILE A 419 14.34 -27.41 47.97
N THR A 420 13.15 -27.02 48.45
CA THR A 420 12.27 -26.13 47.67
C THR A 420 12.73 -24.69 47.80
N ARG A 421 12.99 -24.02 46.68
CA ARG A 421 13.58 -22.68 46.65
C ARG A 421 12.90 -21.81 45.62
N LEU A 422 12.62 -20.56 45.99
CA LEU A 422 12.16 -19.54 45.06
C LEU A 422 13.28 -18.53 44.83
N THR A 423 13.71 -18.40 43.58
CA THR A 423 14.70 -17.42 43.15
C THR A 423 14.01 -16.34 42.31
N GLN A 424 14.03 -15.11 42.81
CA GLN A 424 13.48 -13.94 42.13
C GLN A 424 14.64 -13.20 41.44
N LYS A 425 14.59 -13.11 40.12
CA LYS A 425 15.55 -12.39 39.29
C LYS A 425 14.92 -11.09 38.80
N TYR A 426 15.57 -9.99 39.13
CA TYR A 426 15.18 -8.63 38.76
C TYR A 426 16.15 -8.16 37.67
N GLU A 427 15.67 -8.05 36.45
CA GLU A 427 16.46 -7.67 35.28
C GLU A 427 16.10 -6.25 34.84
N SER A 428 17.08 -5.50 34.34
CA SER A 428 16.79 -4.24 33.65
C SER A 428 17.95 -3.78 32.77
N GLN A 429 17.74 -2.68 32.04
CA GLN A 429 18.74 -2.05 31.20
C GLN A 429 19.08 -0.61 31.64
N GLY A 430 20.22 -0.13 31.18
CA GLY A 430 20.73 1.21 31.47
C GLY A 430 21.86 1.63 30.55
N LYS A 431 22.27 2.89 30.64
CA LYS A 431 23.42 3.43 29.91
C LYS A 431 24.75 2.82 30.37
N THR A 432 24.85 2.56 31.67
CA THR A 432 25.97 1.91 32.35
C THR A 432 25.45 0.75 33.21
N PHE A 433 26.32 -0.20 33.55
CA PHE A 433 25.97 -1.28 34.48
C PHE A 433 25.40 -0.76 35.81
N GLN A 434 25.97 0.31 36.38
CA GLN A 434 25.47 0.92 37.62
C GLN A 434 24.04 1.46 37.46
N SER A 435 23.75 2.17 36.35
CA SER A 435 22.39 2.66 36.10
C SER A 435 21.39 1.52 35.88
N ALA A 436 21.81 0.45 35.19
CA ALA A 436 20.99 -0.76 35.02
C ALA A 436 20.74 -1.44 36.37
N LEU A 437 21.76 -1.59 37.22
CA LEU A 437 21.59 -2.19 38.54
C LEU A 437 20.63 -1.36 39.41
N GLN A 438 20.74 -0.03 39.39
CA GLN A 438 19.81 0.86 40.09
C GLN A 438 18.37 0.71 39.57
N ASN A 439 18.18 0.58 38.26
CA ASN A 439 16.87 0.34 37.65
C ASN A 439 16.29 -1.01 38.09
N ALA A 440 17.10 -2.07 38.18
CA ALA A 440 16.68 -3.37 38.68
C ALA A 440 16.31 -3.33 40.17
N GLN A 441 17.06 -2.58 40.99
CA GLN A 441 16.76 -2.36 42.41
C GLN A 441 15.47 -1.58 42.66
N ASN A 442 15.01 -0.80 41.69
CA ASN A 442 13.76 -0.04 41.78
C ASN A 442 12.52 -0.87 41.43
N ILE A 443 12.69 -2.14 41.05
CA ILE A 443 11.60 -3.07 40.85
C ILE A 443 11.14 -3.58 42.22
N SER A 444 9.84 -3.47 42.47
CA SER A 444 9.18 -4.05 43.63
C SER A 444 8.25 -5.16 43.19
N TYR A 445 8.48 -6.36 43.73
CA TYR A 445 7.65 -7.51 43.48
C TYR A 445 7.44 -8.27 44.80
N ASN A 446 6.18 -8.64 45.06
CA ASN A 446 5.78 -9.33 46.27
C ASN A 446 4.97 -10.59 45.91
N TYR A 447 5.15 -11.64 46.70
CA TYR A 447 4.34 -12.85 46.67
C TYR A 447 3.89 -13.20 48.10
N VAL A 448 2.79 -13.94 48.22
CA VAL A 448 2.26 -14.40 49.51
C VAL A 448 2.27 -15.92 49.53
N MET A 449 2.79 -16.49 50.61
CA MET A 449 2.70 -17.92 50.88
C MET A 449 1.65 -18.17 51.96
N LYS A 450 0.62 -18.96 51.64
CA LYS A 450 -0.38 -19.47 52.60
C LYS A 450 -0.27 -20.99 52.64
N ASP A 451 0.45 -21.51 53.63
CA ASP A 451 0.75 -22.94 53.76
C ASP A 451 1.41 -23.52 52.50
N SER A 452 0.68 -24.29 51.70
CA SER A 452 1.12 -24.88 50.43
C SER A 452 0.74 -24.07 49.19
N GLU A 453 0.02 -22.96 49.33
CA GLU A 453 -0.38 -22.09 48.22
C GLU A 453 0.61 -20.93 48.07
N LEU A 454 1.20 -20.81 46.87
CA LEU A 454 2.01 -19.70 46.42
C LEU A 454 1.15 -18.77 45.56
N ILE A 455 0.88 -17.59 46.10
CA ILE A 455 0.07 -16.56 45.47
C ILE A 455 1.01 -15.48 44.93
N PHE A 456 1.12 -15.41 43.61
CA PHE A 456 1.96 -14.45 42.90
C PHE A 456 1.15 -13.25 42.42
N SER A 457 1.79 -12.08 42.40
CA SER A 457 1.20 -10.88 41.81
C SER A 457 1.35 -10.96 40.27
N PRO A 458 0.35 -10.59 39.46
CA PRO A 458 0.43 -10.70 38.01
C PRO A 458 1.48 -9.77 37.38
N ARG A 459 1.84 -8.69 38.09
CA ARG A 459 2.75 -7.64 37.61
C ARG A 459 3.69 -7.19 38.71
N PHE A 460 4.88 -6.76 38.31
CA PHE A 460 5.76 -6.01 39.19
C PHE A 460 5.44 -4.51 39.17
N GLN A 461 5.77 -3.83 40.26
CA GLN A 461 5.61 -2.39 40.39
C GLN A 461 6.97 -1.70 40.30
N LEU A 462 7.01 -0.61 39.55
CA LEU A 462 8.15 0.29 39.52
C LEU A 462 7.97 1.35 40.60
N ARG A 463 9.06 1.70 41.31
CA ARG A 463 9.03 2.79 42.28
C ARG A 463 8.54 4.07 41.60
N LYS A 464 7.71 4.88 42.28
CA LYS A 464 7.18 6.14 41.72
C LYS A 464 8.31 7.01 41.12
N GLY A 465 8.10 7.50 39.90
CA GLY A 465 9.07 8.32 39.16
C GLY A 465 10.18 7.53 38.46
N THR A 466 10.12 6.19 38.46
CA THR A 466 11.07 5.36 37.69
C THR A 466 10.46 4.97 36.35
N ILE A 467 11.31 4.94 35.33
CA ILE A 467 10.90 4.83 33.93
C ILE A 467 11.23 3.44 33.45
N TRP A 468 10.44 2.94 32.50
CA TRP A 468 10.69 1.63 31.94
C TRP A 468 11.97 1.62 31.07
N ARG A 469 12.79 0.61 31.30
CA ARG A 469 14.11 0.29 30.75
C ARG A 469 14.26 -1.21 30.63
N ASN A 470 13.27 -1.85 30.02
CA ASN A 470 13.25 -3.31 29.90
C ASN A 470 13.37 -4.02 31.25
N GLN A 471 12.70 -3.48 32.28
CA GLN A 471 12.60 -4.18 33.55
C GLN A 471 11.78 -5.45 33.37
N GLU A 472 12.25 -6.54 33.99
CA GLU A 472 11.58 -7.83 33.96
C GLU A 472 11.77 -8.52 35.33
N VAL A 473 10.77 -9.29 35.74
CA VAL A 473 10.86 -10.17 36.91
C VAL A 473 10.67 -11.60 36.46
N ARG A 474 11.70 -12.43 36.69
CA ARG A 474 11.65 -13.88 36.47
C ARG A 474 11.71 -14.60 37.80
N LEU A 475 10.79 -15.54 37.97
CA LEU A 475 10.62 -16.33 39.18
C LEU A 475 10.99 -17.76 38.84
N ASN A 476 12.08 -18.26 39.41
CA ASN A 476 12.48 -19.64 39.27
C ASN A 476 12.12 -20.40 40.55
N LEU A 477 11.13 -21.28 40.47
CA LEU A 477 10.69 -22.15 41.55
C LEU A 477 11.31 -23.54 41.38
N GLU A 478 12.30 -23.83 42.20
CA GLU A 478 12.98 -25.13 42.24
C GLU A 478 12.30 -26.04 43.25
N ILE A 479 11.79 -27.20 42.81
CA ILE A 479 11.08 -28.17 43.66
C ILE A 479 11.71 -29.57 43.58
N PRO A 480 11.69 -30.36 44.66
CA PRO A 480 12.24 -31.71 44.65
C PRO A 480 11.40 -32.68 43.82
N VAL A 481 12.06 -33.74 43.33
CA VAL A 481 11.41 -34.83 42.60
C VAL A 481 10.36 -35.51 43.47
N GLY A 482 9.21 -35.84 42.88
CA GLY A 482 8.04 -36.40 43.56
C GLY A 482 7.06 -35.36 44.09
N THR A 483 7.41 -34.08 44.09
CA THR A 483 6.50 -32.99 44.50
C THR A 483 5.37 -32.81 43.49
N LYS A 484 4.13 -32.72 43.98
CA LYS A 484 2.97 -32.42 43.15
C LYS A 484 2.78 -30.90 43.05
N VAL A 485 2.45 -30.40 41.86
CA VAL A 485 2.13 -28.99 41.62
C VAL A 485 0.73 -28.88 41.03
N ILE A 486 -0.10 -28.02 41.61
CA ILE A 486 -1.42 -27.69 41.11
C ILE A 486 -1.34 -26.28 40.53
N LEU A 487 -1.60 -26.13 39.23
CA LEU A 487 -1.59 -24.85 38.54
C LEU A 487 -3.04 -24.42 38.33
N LYS A 488 -3.44 -23.28 38.91
CA LYS A 488 -4.74 -22.65 38.65
C LYS A 488 -4.78 -22.07 37.23
N GLU A 489 -5.95 -21.99 36.61
CA GLU A 489 -6.11 -21.49 35.23
C GLU A 489 -5.45 -20.13 35.00
N ASP A 490 -5.62 -19.19 35.93
CA ASP A 490 -5.01 -17.87 35.86
C ASP A 490 -3.47 -17.89 35.80
N SER A 491 -2.82 -18.96 36.27
CA SER A 491 -1.36 -19.09 36.25
C SER A 491 -0.79 -19.52 34.88
N TYR A 492 -1.61 -20.04 33.97
CA TYR A 492 -1.14 -20.66 32.72
C TYR A 492 -0.39 -19.71 31.81
N ARG A 493 -0.75 -18.43 31.80
CA ARG A 493 -0.10 -17.39 30.97
C ARG A 493 1.25 -16.94 31.51
N TYR A 494 1.54 -17.19 32.80
CA TYR A 494 2.78 -16.76 33.45
C TYR A 494 3.79 -17.90 33.60
N VAL A 495 3.31 -19.14 33.65
CA VAL A 495 4.15 -20.33 33.72
C VAL A 495 4.67 -20.65 32.33
N ASN A 496 5.96 -20.49 32.14
CA ASN A 496 6.61 -20.73 30.85
C ASN A 496 6.74 -22.22 30.54
N ASN A 497 6.80 -22.54 29.25
CA ASN A 497 7.37 -23.80 28.72
C ASN A 497 6.61 -25.09 29.07
N TYR A 498 5.38 -24.98 29.55
CA TYR A 498 4.50 -26.11 29.78
C TYR A 498 3.20 -25.84 29.04
N GLY A 499 2.77 -26.76 28.16
CA GLY A 499 1.45 -26.73 27.52
C GLY A 499 0.37 -26.92 28.58
N THR A 500 0.19 -25.92 29.44
CA THR A 500 -0.64 -25.95 30.64
C THR A 500 -2.09 -26.20 30.29
N TRP A 501 -2.53 -25.65 29.16
CA TRP A 501 -3.82 -25.85 28.50
C TRP A 501 -4.04 -27.31 28.06
N ASP A 502 -3.00 -28.03 27.64
CA ASP A 502 -3.10 -29.41 27.16
C ASP A 502 -3.20 -30.44 28.30
N CYS A 503 -3.02 -30.02 29.56
CA CYS A 503 -2.98 -30.87 30.74
C CYS A 503 -4.31 -30.96 31.50
N GLY A 504 -5.44 -31.17 30.83
CA GLY A 504 -6.71 -31.29 31.55
C GLY A 504 -7.97 -31.44 30.72
N GLU A 505 -7.89 -31.28 29.40
CA GLU A 505 -9.07 -31.34 28.56
C GLU A 505 -9.40 -32.80 28.17
N LYS A 506 -10.23 -33.45 29.00
CA LYS A 506 -11.14 -34.49 28.52
C LYS A 506 -12.54 -33.90 28.45
N GLU A 507 -13.28 -34.23 27.40
CA GLU A 507 -14.68 -33.84 27.23
C GLU A 507 -15.46 -34.02 28.54
N GLY A 508 -15.86 -32.91 29.17
CA GLY A 508 -16.74 -32.88 30.34
C GLY A 508 -16.13 -32.48 31.69
N ASP A 509 -14.81 -32.33 31.82
CA ASP A 509 -14.18 -31.96 33.10
C ASP A 509 -13.77 -30.48 33.12
N LYS A 510 -14.68 -29.59 33.56
CA LYS A 510 -14.42 -28.16 33.76
C LYS A 510 -13.69 -27.92 35.09
N ASN A 511 -12.45 -28.35 35.20
CA ASN A 511 -11.63 -28.03 36.37
C ASN A 511 -10.78 -26.80 36.07
N ASP A 512 -10.90 -25.75 36.89
CA ASP A 512 -10.12 -24.49 36.81
C ASP A 512 -8.64 -24.68 37.23
N TYR A 513 -8.11 -25.91 37.13
CA TYR A 513 -6.74 -26.24 37.51
C TYR A 513 -6.21 -27.49 36.78
N THR A 514 -4.89 -27.54 36.63
CA THR A 514 -4.17 -28.71 36.11
C THR A 514 -3.22 -29.25 37.17
N SER A 515 -2.98 -30.57 37.13
CA SER A 515 -2.19 -31.28 38.14
C SER A 515 -0.93 -31.89 37.52
N TRP A 516 0.20 -31.58 38.12
CA TRP A 516 1.53 -31.90 37.64
C TRP A 516 2.37 -32.58 38.72
N ILE A 517 3.38 -33.33 38.33
CA ILE A 517 4.33 -33.96 39.24
C ILE A 517 5.76 -33.71 38.74
N MET A 518 6.66 -33.35 39.65
CA MET A 518 8.07 -33.20 39.31
C MET A 518 8.72 -34.57 39.18
N THR A 519 9.26 -34.86 37.99
CA THR A 519 10.00 -36.08 37.67
C THR A 519 11.48 -35.75 37.42
N GLU A 520 12.33 -36.76 37.24
CA GLU A 520 13.74 -36.54 36.92
C GLU A 520 13.97 -35.77 35.62
N ASP A 521 13.06 -35.94 34.66
CA ASP A 521 13.07 -35.25 33.36
C ASP A 521 12.39 -33.86 33.41
N GLY A 522 11.91 -33.43 34.58
CA GLY A 522 11.16 -32.18 34.77
C GLY A 522 9.69 -32.39 35.11
N LEU A 523 8.90 -31.32 35.01
CA LEU A 523 7.49 -31.30 35.40
C LEU A 523 6.62 -32.00 34.35
N LYS A 524 5.89 -33.06 34.74
CA LYS A 524 5.02 -33.84 33.84
C LYS A 524 3.56 -33.78 34.25
N CYS A 525 2.67 -33.76 33.26
CA CYS A 525 1.23 -33.73 33.46
C CYS A 525 0.71 -35.07 34.03
N ILE A 526 0.00 -35.05 35.16
CA ILE A 526 -0.49 -36.28 35.79
C ILE A 526 -1.58 -36.96 34.92
N ALA A 527 -2.41 -36.19 34.22
CA ALA A 527 -3.45 -36.75 33.35
C ALA A 527 -2.85 -37.55 32.19
N GLN A 528 -1.82 -37.00 31.52
CA GLN A 528 -1.09 -37.67 30.44
C GLN A 528 -0.37 -38.92 30.95
N LEU A 529 0.31 -38.85 32.10
CA LEU A 529 0.97 -40.02 32.70
C LEU A 529 -0.03 -41.15 33.02
N LYS A 530 -1.23 -40.82 33.50
CA LYS A 530 -2.30 -41.82 33.73
C LYS A 530 -2.77 -42.45 32.42
N GLU A 531 -2.91 -41.66 31.36
CA GLU A 531 -3.32 -42.15 30.05
C GLU A 531 -2.27 -43.05 29.40
N GLU A 532 -1.00 -42.67 29.47
CA GLU A 532 0.12 -43.51 29.05
C GLU A 532 0.17 -44.81 29.84
N ALA A 533 -0.05 -44.76 31.16
CA ALA A 533 -0.10 -45.95 32.01
C ALA A 533 -1.26 -46.88 31.60
N LEU A 534 -2.45 -46.33 31.32
CA LEU A 534 -3.60 -47.09 30.85
C LEU A 534 -3.35 -47.69 29.45
N LYS A 535 -2.75 -46.92 28.53
CA LYS A 535 -2.37 -47.39 27.20
C LYS A 535 -1.37 -48.54 27.30
N LYS A 536 -0.32 -48.40 28.12
CA LYS A 536 0.65 -49.46 28.39
C LYS A 536 0.00 -50.70 29.00
N GLN A 537 -0.98 -50.54 29.89
CA GLN A 537 -1.73 -51.67 30.45
C GLN A 537 -2.56 -52.40 29.38
N LYS A 538 -3.23 -51.67 28.48
CA LYS A 538 -3.98 -52.25 27.36
C LYS A 538 -3.06 -53.00 26.39
N LEU A 539 -1.94 -52.40 26.02
CA LEU A 539 -0.93 -53.01 25.15
C LEU A 539 -0.33 -54.29 25.77
N LYS A 540 -0.12 -54.32 27.10
CA LYS A 540 0.31 -55.55 27.80
C LYS A 540 -0.75 -56.65 27.76
N GLY A 541 -2.03 -56.30 27.85
CA GLY A 541 -3.14 -57.24 27.68
C GLY A 541 -3.20 -57.79 26.24
N GLU A 542 -3.12 -56.90 25.24
CA GLU A 542 -3.06 -57.27 23.82
C GLU A 542 -1.87 -58.20 23.54
N LEU A 543 -0.69 -57.90 24.08
CA LEU A 543 0.49 -58.75 23.94
C LEU A 543 0.26 -60.16 24.49
N PHE A 544 -0.34 -60.27 25.68
CA PHE A 544 -0.66 -61.55 26.30
C PHE A 544 -1.65 -62.38 25.46
N ASP A 545 -2.70 -61.74 24.95
CA ASP A 545 -3.70 -62.40 24.10
C ASP A 545 -3.10 -62.86 22.77
N LEU A 546 -2.24 -62.04 22.15
CA LEU A 546 -1.55 -62.38 20.91
C LEU A 546 -0.56 -63.55 21.10
N GLU A 547 0.16 -63.59 22.23
CA GLU A 547 1.05 -64.71 22.58
C GLU A 547 0.27 -66.01 22.82
N LEU A 548 -0.90 -65.92 23.45
CA LEU A 548 -1.81 -67.07 23.63
C LEU A 548 -2.36 -67.56 22.28
N LEU A 549 -2.79 -66.64 21.41
CA LEU A 549 -3.29 -66.95 20.07
C LEU A 549 -2.23 -67.66 19.23
N LYS A 550 -0.99 -67.16 19.24
CA LYS A 550 0.15 -67.78 18.55
C LYS A 550 0.39 -69.23 19.01
N LYS A 551 0.18 -69.52 20.30
CA LYS A 551 0.32 -70.87 20.87
C LYS A 551 -0.85 -71.80 20.53
N SER A 552 -2.06 -71.27 20.32
CA SER A 552 -3.30 -72.06 20.13
C SER A 552 -3.55 -72.55 18.70
N LYS A 553 -3.02 -71.88 17.67
CA LYS A 553 -3.25 -72.21 16.24
C LYS A 553 -1.92 -72.41 15.47
N PRO A 554 -1.30 -73.59 15.55
CA PRO A 554 0.02 -73.85 14.96
C PRO A 554 0.03 -74.20 13.46
N THR A 555 -1.12 -74.35 12.79
CA THR A 555 -1.18 -75.00 11.46
C THR A 555 -1.39 -74.05 10.26
N ASP A 556 -1.52 -72.74 10.49
CA ASP A 556 -1.81 -71.75 9.43
C ASP A 556 -0.68 -70.71 9.30
N THR A 557 0.14 -70.82 8.26
CA THR A 557 1.40 -70.06 8.09
C THR A 557 1.18 -68.57 7.87
N ILE A 558 0.18 -68.18 7.08
CA ILE A 558 -0.13 -66.77 6.78
C ILE A 558 -0.65 -66.04 8.02
N TYR A 559 -1.43 -66.75 8.84
CA TYR A 559 -1.98 -66.20 10.10
C TYR A 559 -0.89 -65.98 11.16
N GLN A 560 0.11 -66.86 11.24
CA GLN A 560 1.20 -66.73 12.21
C GLN A 560 2.15 -65.58 11.93
N ASP A 561 2.39 -65.26 10.66
CA ASP A 561 3.23 -64.12 10.27
C ASP A 561 2.58 -62.79 10.66
N SER A 562 1.27 -62.66 10.44
CA SER A 562 0.51 -61.48 10.84
C SER A 562 0.50 -61.27 12.36
N VAL A 563 0.24 -62.32 13.13
CA VAL A 563 0.27 -62.26 14.60
C VAL A 563 1.67 -61.95 15.12
N SER A 564 2.72 -62.54 14.52
CA SER A 564 4.10 -62.28 14.91
C SER A 564 4.53 -60.84 14.60
N ASN A 565 4.10 -60.28 13.47
CA ASN A 565 4.33 -58.87 13.13
C ASN A 565 3.64 -57.94 14.14
N ARG A 566 2.38 -58.20 14.50
CA ARG A 566 1.66 -57.39 15.48
C ARG A 566 2.29 -57.49 16.88
N ILE A 567 2.76 -58.68 17.29
CA ILE A 567 3.52 -58.85 18.54
C ILE A 567 4.78 -57.98 18.53
N ARG A 568 5.50 -57.92 17.41
CA ARG A 568 6.69 -57.07 17.26
C ARG A 568 6.33 -55.59 17.40
N GLU A 569 5.30 -55.13 16.70
CA GLU A 569 4.80 -53.74 16.83
C GLU A 569 4.39 -53.39 18.26
N VAL A 570 3.64 -54.25 18.94
CA VAL A 570 3.19 -54.02 20.33
C VAL A 570 4.38 -54.01 21.31
N LYS A 571 5.40 -54.86 21.09
CA LYS A 571 6.64 -54.84 21.87
C LYS A 571 7.45 -53.56 21.63
N GLU A 572 7.54 -53.10 20.38
CA GLU A 572 8.14 -51.81 20.03
C GLU A 572 7.41 -50.64 20.72
N GLU A 573 6.07 -50.60 20.68
CA GLU A 573 5.25 -49.58 21.37
C GLU A 573 5.39 -49.61 22.90
N LEU A 574 5.65 -50.77 23.49
CA LEU A 574 5.91 -50.94 24.93
C LEU A 574 7.37 -50.63 25.33
N GLY A 575 8.26 -50.40 24.36
CA GLY A 575 9.69 -50.23 24.61
C GLY A 575 10.38 -51.52 25.08
N ILE A 576 9.83 -52.69 24.75
CA ILE A 576 10.42 -54.00 25.03
C ILE A 576 11.33 -54.36 23.85
N ALA A 577 12.59 -54.70 24.10
CA ALA A 577 13.51 -55.12 23.05
C ALA A 577 12.95 -56.33 22.29
N THR A 578 12.80 -56.19 20.98
CA THR A 578 12.40 -57.27 20.07
C THR A 578 13.66 -57.96 19.56
N GLU A 579 13.96 -59.15 20.09
CA GLU A 579 14.93 -60.08 19.50
C GLU A 579 14.38 -60.77 18.25
#